data_AF-A0A512IS88-F1
#
_entry.id   AF-A0A512IS88-F1
#
_cell.length_a   1.000
_cell.length_b   1.000
_cell.length_c   1.000
_cell.angle_alpha   90.00
_cell.angle_beta   90.00
_cell.angle_gamma   90.00
#
_symmetry.space_group_name_H-M   'P 1'
#
loop_
_entity.id
_entity.type
_entity.pdbx_description
1 polymer ?
#
loop_
_entity_poly.entity_id
_entity_poly.type
_entity_poly.pdbx_seq_one_letter_code
_entity_poly.pdbx_strand_id
1 'polypeptide(L)' 'MADLLDDATALRLVADGRKIPRSKFTCLVKRGLIRLRGHGAKTRPVLTGSGEAALRTVRRAARRARPDAHAHHP' A
#
# COMPACT_ATOMS: atom_id res chain seq x y z
N MET A 1 0.83 -0.09 -21.58
CA MET A 1 1.49 0.86 -20.65
C MET A 1 1.13 0.45 -19.23
N ALA A 2 2.06 -0.23 -18.57
CA ALA A 2 1.82 -0.84 -17.27
C ALA A 2 1.71 0.24 -16.19
N ASP A 3 0.53 0.30 -15.59
CA ASP A 3 0.18 0.86 -14.28
C ASP A 3 1.41 1.25 -13.43
N LEU A 4 1.83 2.52 -13.52
CA LEU A 4 2.98 3.12 -12.81
C LEU A 4 2.74 3.28 -11.29
N LEU A 5 1.75 2.57 -10.75
CA LEU A 5 1.45 2.60 -9.33
C LEU A 5 2.24 1.51 -8.62
N ASP A 6 3.27 1.89 -7.88
CA ASP A 6 4.01 0.95 -7.03
C ASP A 6 3.08 0.25 -6.04
N ASP A 7 3.40 -1.00 -5.70
CA ASP A 7 2.60 -1.79 -4.76
C ASP A 7 2.53 -1.11 -3.38
N ALA A 8 3.60 -0.42 -3.01
CA ALA A 8 3.66 0.46 -1.84
C ALA A 8 2.56 1.52 -1.83
N THR A 9 2.41 2.25 -2.94
CA THR A 9 1.42 3.31 -3.11
C THR A 9 0.03 2.72 -3.15
N ALA A 10 -0.17 1.60 -3.84
CA ALA A 10 -1.45 0.90 -3.89
C ALA A 10 -1.90 0.42 -2.50
N LEU A 11 -1.01 -0.18 -1.70
CA LEU A 11 -1.30 -0.60 -0.33
C LEU A 11 -1.66 0.59 0.56
N ARG A 12 -0.98 1.73 0.39
CA ARG A 12 -1.29 2.96 1.13
C ARG A 12 -2.67 3.50 0.76
N LEU A 13 -3.01 3.55 -0.53
CA LEU A 13 -4.32 3.97 -1.00
C LEU A 13 -5.43 3.07 -0.43
N VAL A 14 -5.23 1.75 -0.39
CA VAL A 14 -6.19 0.83 0.24
C VAL A 14 -6.32 1.09 1.74
N ALA A 15 -5.21 1.32 2.44
CA ALA A 15 -5.22 1.67 3.86
C ALA A 15 -5.99 2.98 4.14
N ASP A 16 -5.87 3.95 3.23
CA ASP A 16 -6.58 5.24 3.28
C ASP A 16 -8.04 5.14 2.77
N GLY A 17 -8.50 3.94 2.37
CA GLY A 17 -9.84 3.72 1.81
C GLY A 17 -10.06 4.34 0.42
N ARG A 18 -8.97 4.67 -0.28
CA ARG A 18 -8.99 5.27 -1.62
C ARG A 18 -9.07 4.19 -2.71
N LYS A 19 -9.61 4.57 -3.86
CA LYS A 19 -9.69 3.69 -5.03
C LYS A 19 -8.29 3.47 -5.62
N ILE A 20 -8.05 2.25 -6.08
CA ILE A 20 -6.84 1.85 -6.82
C ILE A 20 -7.23 1.29 -8.20
N PRO A 21 -6.31 1.31 -9.18
CA PRO A 21 -6.52 0.69 -10.48
C PRO A 21 -6.88 -0.80 -10.36
N ARG A 22 -7.78 -1.28 -11.23
CA ARG A 22 -8.32 -2.65 -11.17
C ARG A 22 -7.25 -3.72 -11.44
N SER A 23 -6.29 -3.40 -12.30
CA SER A 23 -5.05 -4.14 -12.57
C SER A 23 -4.30 -4.44 -11.26
N LYS A 24 -3.98 -3.39 -10.50
CA LYS A 24 -3.27 -3.47 -9.21
C LYS A 24 -4.09 -4.13 -8.13
N PHE A 25 -5.38 -3.81 -8.06
CA PHE A 25 -6.30 -4.48 -7.15
C PHE A 25 -6.24 -6.00 -7.29
N THR A 26 -6.35 -6.49 -8.53
CA THR A 26 -6.33 -7.93 -8.82
C THR A 26 -5.00 -8.55 -8.44
N CYS A 27 -3.89 -7.86 -8.71
CA CYS A 27 -2.55 -8.29 -8.31
C CYS A 27 -2.42 -8.43 -6.78
N LEU A 28 -2.85 -7.41 -6.02
CA LEU A 28 -2.77 -7.42 -4.56
C LEU A 28 -3.67 -8.48 -3.93
N VAL A 29 -4.85 -8.75 -4.50
CA VAL A 29 -5.74 -9.84 -4.07
C VAL A 29 -5.10 -11.20 -4.35
N LYS A 30 -4.56 -11.42 -5.56
CA LYS A 30 -3.88 -12.69 -5.92
C LYS A 30 -2.70 -12.98 -5.01
N ARG A 31 -1.98 -11.95 -4.55
CA ARG A 31 -0.87 -12.06 -3.61
C ARG A 31 -1.28 -12.17 -2.14
N GLY A 32 -2.58 -12.13 -1.84
CA GLY A 32 -3.10 -12.19 -0.48
C GLY A 32 -2.75 -10.97 0.39
N LEU A 33 -2.39 -9.83 -0.21
CA LEU A 33 -2.05 -8.60 0.52
C LEU A 33 -3.29 -7.78 0.90
N ILE A 34 -4.36 -7.90 0.12
CA ILE A 34 -5.65 -7.29 0.42
C ILE A 34 -6.76 -8.33 0.28
N ARG A 35 -7.84 -8.14 1.03
CA ARG A 35 -9.07 -8.92 0.91
C ARG A 35 -10.27 -8.00 0.84
N LEU A 36 -11.37 -8.52 0.31
CA LEU A 36 -12.64 -7.83 0.32
C LEU A 36 -13.37 -8.13 1.62
N ARG A 37 -13.82 -7.08 2.31
CA ARG A 37 -14.67 -7.17 3.51
C ARG A 37 -15.97 -6.42 3.26
N GLY A 38 -17.09 -7.06 3.57
CA GLY A 38 -18.43 -6.52 3.39
C GLY A 38 -19.35 -7.55 2.75
N HIS A 39 -20.62 -7.16 2.56
CA HIS A 39 -21.64 -7.99 1.96
C HIS A 39 -22.31 -7.22 0.81
N GLY A 40 -22.46 -7.86 -0.34
CA GLY A 40 -23.08 -7.28 -1.55
C GLY A 40 -22.41 -5.99 -2.02
N ALA A 41 -23.21 -4.95 -2.26
CA ALA A 41 -22.76 -3.66 -2.80
C ALA A 41 -21.84 -2.85 -1.85
N LYS A 42 -21.73 -3.24 -0.57
CA LYS A 42 -20.90 -2.54 0.43
C LYS A 42 -19.50 -3.15 0.62
N THR A 43 -19.03 -3.89 -0.38
CA THR A 43 -17.74 -4.57 -0.31
C THR A 43 -16.59 -3.57 -0.43
N ARG A 44 -15.68 -3.55 0.54
CA ARG A 44 -14.51 -2.67 0.57
C ARG A 44 -13.20 -3.47 0.65
N PRO A 45 -12.14 -3.04 -0.05
CA PRO A 45 -10.83 -3.62 0.16
C PRO A 45 -10.30 -3.26 1.55
N VAL A 46 -9.72 -4.25 2.22
CA VAL A 46 -8.99 -4.08 3.47
C VAL A 46 -7.66 -4.80 3.38
N LEU A 47 -6.64 -4.30 4.09
CA LEU A 47 -5.36 -4.99 4.18
C LEU A 47 -5.52 -6.32 4.94
N THR A 48 -4.76 -7.32 4.54
CA THR A 48 -4.52 -8.53 5.34
C THR A 48 -3.34 -8.28 6.29
N GLY A 49 -3.08 -9.19 7.24
CA GLY A 49 -1.88 -9.11 8.08
C GLY A 49 -0.58 -9.04 7.26
N SER A 50 -0.52 -9.75 6.13
CA SER A 50 0.59 -9.69 5.18
C SER A 50 0.68 -8.34 4.46
N GLY A 51 -0.46 -7.76 4.06
CA GLY A 51 -0.53 -6.43 3.47
C GLY A 51 -0.08 -5.33 4.42
N GLU A 52 -0.49 -5.41 5.69
CA GLU A 52 -0.04 -4.49 6.74
C GLU A 52 1.47 -4.62 7.00
N ALA A 53 1.99 -5.85 7.06
CA ALA A 53 3.42 -6.09 7.21
C ALA A 53 4.22 -5.49 6.04
N ALA A 54 3.79 -5.73 4.79
CA ALA A 54 4.40 -5.15 3.60
C ALA A 54 4.40 -3.61 3.64
N LEU A 55 3.26 -2.99 4.00
CA LEU A 55 3.15 -1.54 4.12
C LEU A 55 4.08 -0.98 5.21
N ARG A 56 4.22 -1.67 6.36
CA ARG A 56 5.15 -1.28 7.42
C ARG A 56 6.61 -1.36 6.98
N THR A 57 6.99 -2.41 6.27
CA THR A 57 8.36 -2.57 5.74
C THR A 57 8.71 -1.42 4.80
N VAL A 58 7.80 -1.09 3.88
CA VAL A 58 7.97 0.04 2.97
C VAL A 58 8.09 1.36 3.73
N ARG A 59 7.22 1.61 4.73
CA ARG A 59 7.28 2.83 5.56
C ARG A 59 8.61 2.94 6.32
N ARG A 60 9.16 1.83 6.81
CA ARG A 60 10.47 1.79 7.47
C ARG A 60 11.61 2.06 6.49
N ALA A 61 11.57 1.45 5.30
CA ALA A 61 12.55 1.69 4.25
C ALA A 61 12.54 3.16 3.80
N ALA A 62 11.37 3.75 3.60
CA ALA A 62 11.23 5.16 3.23
C ALA A 62 11.75 6.12 4.31
N ARG A 63 11.60 5.77 5.60
CA ARG A 63 12.20 6.55 6.69
C ARG A 63 13.72 6.42 6.73
N ARG A 64 14.27 5.23 6.49
CA ARG A 64 15.72 5.00 6.43
C ARG A 64 16.38 5.64 5.20
N ALA A 65 15.64 5.74 4.10
CA ALA A 65 16.10 6.40 2.87
C ALA A 65 16.06 7.93 2.93
N ARG A 66 15.60 8.53 4.05
CA ARG A 66 15.88 9.92 4.39
C ARG A 66 17.08 9.94 5.36
N PRO A 67 18.33 9.86 4.87
CA PRO A 67 19.43 10.34 5.68
C PRO A 67 19.22 11.84 5.91
N ASP A 68 19.48 12.27 7.13
CA ASP A 68 19.51 13.64 7.61
C ASP A 68 19.66 14.72 6.52
N ALA A 69 18.56 15.43 6.23
CA ALA A 69 18.61 16.73 5.57
C ALA A 69 18.77 17.89 6.60
N HIS A 70 19.15 17.58 7.85
CA HIS A 70 19.31 18.56 8.92
C HIS A 70 20.43 18.18 9.89
N ALA A 71 21.63 17.94 9.39
CA ALA A 71 22.82 17.95 10.24
C ALA A 71 23.92 18.82 9.59
N HIS A 72 24.28 19.88 10.30
CA HIS A 72 25.44 20.77 10.13
C HIS A 72 25.31 22.05 9.27
N HIS A 73 24.70 23.06 9.89
CA HIS A 73 25.24 24.43 9.97
C HIS A 73 25.08 24.82 11.45
N PRO A 74 25.99 25.53 12.14
CA PRO A 74 27.24 26.19 11.74
C PRO A 74 28.53 25.49 12.22
#